data_AF-A0A970WBF6-F1
#
_entry.id   AF-A0A970WBF6-F1
#
_cell.length_a   1.000
_cell.length_b   1.000
_cell.length_c   1.000
_cell.angle_alpha   90.00
_cell.angle_beta   90.00
_cell.angle_gamma   90.00
#
_symmetry.space_group_name_H-M   'P 1'
#
loop_
_entity.id
_entity.type
_entity.pdbx_description
1 polymer ?
#
loop_
_entity_poly.entity_id
_entity_poly.type
_entity_poly.pdbx_seq_one_letter_code
_entity_poly.pdbx_strand_id
1 'polypeptide(L)'
;MSLDFVIEGCLPMIISVLELMGIFVVTWSALHAFWEYLMNTFCSKCYNLQFELANGLAIGLEFKMAAEILKTVLVRQMSELLILGAVIILRALLSLLIHFEIKAEKSKPDEQ
;
A
#
# COMPACT_ATOMS: atom_id res chain seq x y z
N MET A 1 -8.85 4.99 37.60
CA MET A 1 -9.25 5.17 36.20
C MET A 1 -8.56 4.05 35.43
N SER A 2 -9.31 3.01 35.07
CA SER A 2 -8.78 1.75 34.52
C SER A 2 -8.04 2.02 33.22
N LEU A 3 -6.85 1.44 33.01
CA LEU A 3 -6.05 1.67 31.79
C LEU A 3 -6.85 1.43 30.51
N ASP A 4 -7.81 0.51 30.54
CA ASP A 4 -8.70 0.20 29.42
C ASP A 4 -9.51 1.42 28.95
N PHE A 5 -9.97 2.28 29.87
CA PHE A 5 -10.72 3.50 29.51
C PHE A 5 -9.83 4.54 28.81
N VAL A 6 -8.56 4.62 29.21
CA VAL A 6 -7.58 5.52 28.60
C VAL A 6 -7.19 5.00 27.21
N ILE A 7 -7.02 3.68 27.07
CA ILE A 7 -6.70 3.00 25.82
C ILE A 7 -7.85 3.15 24.82
N GLU A 8 -9.08 2.79 25.18
CA GLU A 8 -10.27 2.89 24.31
C GLU A 8 -10.58 4.34 23.90
N GLY A 9 -10.24 5.34 24.73
CA GLY A 9 -10.43 6.75 24.41
C GLY A 9 -9.32 7.36 23.53
N CYS A 10 -8.04 7.09 23.82
CA CYS A 10 -6.91 7.73 23.14
C CYS A 10 -6.49 7.04 21.84
N LEU A 11 -6.49 5.71 21.79
CA LEU A 11 -5.97 4.97 20.64
C LEU A 11 -6.73 5.26 19.33
N PRO A 12 -8.08 5.38 19.29
CA PRO A 12 -8.80 5.71 18.05
C PRO A 12 -8.36 7.06 17.47
N MET A 13 -8.10 8.03 18.34
CA MET A 13 -7.59 9.33 17.94
C MET A 13 -6.17 9.20 17.34
N ILE A 14 -5.29 8.43 17.99
CA ILE A 14 -3.92 8.20 17.51
C ILE A 14 -3.91 7.46 16.16
N ILE A 15 -4.71 6.40 16.02
CA ILE A 15 -4.86 5.64 14.77
C ILE A 15 -5.31 6.58 13.65
N SER A 16 -6.33 7.41 13.89
CA SER A 16 -6.84 8.35 12.88
C SER A 16 -5.78 9.37 12.45
N VAL A 17 -4.98 9.87 13.40
CA VAL A 17 -3.88 10.80 13.10
C VAL A 17 -2.80 10.10 12.25
N LEU A 18 -2.42 8.87 12.58
CA LEU A 18 -1.42 8.13 11.81
C LEU A 18 -1.89 7.81 10.39
N GLU A 19 -3.15 7.40 10.22
CA GLU A 19 -3.74 7.21 8.89
C GLU A 19 -3.73 8.51 8.09
N LEU A 20 -4.10 9.63 8.71
CA LEU A 20 -4.11 10.94 8.07
C LEU A 20 -2.71 11.40 7.67
N MET A 21 -1.69 11.17 8.51
CA MET A 21 -0.30 11.43 8.16
C MET A 21 0.15 10.58 6.98
N GLY A 22 -0.17 9.28 6.95
CA GLY A 22 0.15 8.41 5.82
C GLY A 22 -0.48 8.89 4.52
N ILE A 23 -1.77 9.25 4.54
CA ILE A 23 -2.48 9.81 3.38
C ILE A 23 -1.83 11.13 2.93
N PHE A 24 -1.50 12.01 3.87
CA PHE A 24 -0.89 13.30 3.59
C PHE A 24 0.47 13.16 2.90
N VAL A 25 1.35 12.30 3.42
CA VAL A 25 2.68 12.07 2.85
C VAL A 25 2.58 11.50 1.43
N VAL A 26 1.75 10.47 1.23
CA VAL A 26 1.56 9.88 -0.11
C VAL A 26 1.01 10.91 -1.09
N THR A 27 0.01 11.69 -0.66
CA THR A 27 -0.62 12.70 -1.51
C THR A 27 0.37 13.80 -1.88
N TRP A 28 1.16 14.28 -0.92
CA TRP A 28 2.13 15.33 -1.19
C TRP A 28 3.26 14.83 -2.10
N SER A 29 3.85 13.66 -1.81
CA SER A 29 4.88 13.08 -2.68
C SER A 29 4.37 12.80 -4.10
N ALA A 30 3.13 12.34 -4.25
CA ALA A 30 2.51 12.13 -5.56
C ALA A 30 2.25 13.44 -6.31
N LEU A 31 1.73 14.46 -5.65
CA LEU A 31 1.52 15.78 -6.24
C LEU A 31 2.84 16.45 -6.64
N HIS A 32 3.86 16.38 -5.79
CA HIS A 32 5.18 16.93 -6.07
C HIS A 32 5.79 16.27 -7.31
N ALA A 33 5.83 14.94 -7.31
CA ALA A 33 6.31 14.16 -8.44
C ALA A 33 5.52 14.46 -9.73
N PHE A 34 4.18 14.51 -9.65
CA PHE A 34 3.35 14.81 -10.82
C PHE A 34 3.57 16.24 -11.35
N TRP A 35 3.72 17.21 -10.46
CA TRP A 35 4.03 18.59 -10.82
C TRP A 35 5.38 18.70 -11.53
N GLU A 36 6.41 18.05 -10.99
CA GLU A 36 7.72 17.98 -11.62
C GLU A 36 7.66 17.26 -12.97
N TYR A 37 6.92 16.17 -13.08
CA TYR A 37 6.71 15.45 -14.33
C TYR A 37 6.08 16.35 -15.40
N LEU A 38 5.04 17.12 -15.05
CA LEU A 38 4.43 18.09 -15.96
C LEU A 38 5.43 19.16 -16.39
N MET A 39 6.08 19.82 -15.42
CA MET A 39 7.02 20.92 -15.69
C MET A 39 8.20 20.45 -16.57
N ASN A 40 8.66 19.24 -16.32
CA ASN A 40 9.79 18.65 -17.01
C ASN A 40 9.44 18.10 -18.40
N THR A 41 8.21 17.64 -18.62
CA THR A 41 7.69 17.32 -19.96
C THR A 41 7.73 18.55 -20.88
N PHE A 42 7.61 19.76 -20.31
CA PHE A 42 7.79 21.01 -21.05
C PHE A 42 9.26 21.47 -21.20
N CYS A 43 10.24 20.88 -20.48
CA CYS A 43 11.60 21.41 -20.39
C CYS A 43 12.76 20.37 -20.53
N SER A 44 12.49 19.15 -20.98
CA SER A 44 13.50 18.12 -21.37
C SER A 44 14.69 17.97 -20.41
N LYS A 45 14.47 17.63 -19.14
CA LYS A 45 15.53 17.09 -18.26
C LYS A 45 15.20 15.66 -17.79
N CYS A 46 16.21 14.84 -17.54
CA CYS A 46 16.01 13.52 -16.93
C CYS A 46 16.06 13.67 -15.41
N TYR A 47 14.91 13.61 -14.73
CA TYR A 47 14.84 13.64 -13.28
C TYR A 47 14.37 12.29 -12.71
N ASN A 48 14.84 11.94 -11.51
CA ASN A 48 14.58 10.66 -10.84
C ASN A 48 13.21 10.61 -10.15
N LEU A 49 12.15 10.91 -10.91
CA LEU A 49 10.74 10.88 -10.48
C LEU A 49 10.37 9.60 -9.70
N GLN A 50 10.94 8.47 -10.13
CA GLN A 50 10.71 7.16 -9.52
C GLN A 50 11.21 7.08 -8.06
N PHE A 51 12.32 7.74 -7.73
CA PHE A 51 12.89 7.68 -6.38
C PHE A 51 12.00 8.43 -5.38
N GLU A 52 11.53 9.62 -5.75
CA GLU A 52 10.74 10.47 -4.88
C GLU A 52 9.35 9.88 -4.59
N LEU A 53 8.71 9.32 -5.62
CA LEU A 53 7.48 8.54 -5.46
C LEU A 53 7.68 7.30 -4.59
N ALA A 54 8.74 6.52 -4.84
CA ALA A 54 9.02 5.31 -4.07
C ALA A 54 9.26 5.62 -2.59
N ASN A 55 10.01 6.68 -2.29
CA ASN A 55 10.28 7.11 -0.92
C ASN A 55 8.99 7.61 -0.22
N GLY A 56 8.20 8.44 -0.88
CA GLY A 56 6.93 8.93 -0.34
C GLY A 56 5.92 7.81 -0.07
N LEU A 57 5.83 6.85 -0.99
CA LEU A 57 5.00 5.66 -0.82
C LEU A 57 5.47 4.77 0.33
N ALA A 58 6.78 4.55 0.47
CA ALA A 58 7.34 3.76 1.57
C ALA A 58 7.00 4.38 2.93
N ILE A 59 7.26 5.68 3.10
CA ILE A 59 6.96 6.40 4.36
C ILE A 59 5.45 6.37 4.65
N GLY A 60 4.62 6.60 3.63
CA GLY A 60 3.16 6.51 3.78
C GLY A 60 2.69 5.13 4.24
N LEU A 61 3.29 4.06 3.71
CA LEU A 61 3.00 2.69 4.09
C LEU A 61 3.44 2.37 5.52
N GLU A 62 4.59 2.91 5.97
CA GLU A 62 5.03 2.77 7.36
C GLU A 62 4.02 3.39 8.34
N PHE A 63 3.51 4.59 8.04
CA PHE A 63 2.45 5.21 8.85
C PHE A 63 1.16 4.40 8.85
N LYS A 64 0.75 3.84 7.70
CA LYS A 64 -0.42 2.97 7.62
C LYS A 64 -0.21 1.67 8.39
N MET A 65 0.96 1.04 8.30
CA MET A 65 1.28 -0.15 9.09
C MET A 65 1.25 0.16 10.59
N ALA A 66 1.80 1.29 11.03
CA ALA A 66 1.75 1.70 12.44
C ALA A 66 0.30 1.87 12.93
N ALA A 67 -0.56 2.49 12.13
CA ALA A 67 -1.99 2.60 12.43
C ALA A 67 -2.69 1.24 12.50
N GLU A 68 -2.38 0.34 11.55
CA GLU A 68 -2.91 -1.03 11.51
C GLU A 68 -2.52 -1.82 12.77
N ILE A 69 -1.25 -1.76 13.17
CA ILE A 69 -0.73 -2.40 14.39
C ILE A 69 -1.50 -1.88 15.62
N LEU A 70 -1.66 -0.57 15.76
CA LEU A 70 -2.40 0.01 16.89
C LEU A 70 -3.89 -0.36 16.87
N LYS A 71 -4.48 -0.49 15.68
CA LYS A 71 -5.86 -0.97 15.50
C LYS A 71 -6.02 -2.42 15.99
N THR A 72 -5.00 -3.27 15.78
CA THR A 72 -4.98 -4.64 16.33
C THR A 72 -4.85 -4.70 17.84
N VAL A 73 -4.23 -3.69 18.46
CA VAL A 73 -4.14 -3.55 19.93
C VAL A 73 -5.48 -3.12 20.52
N LEU A 74 -6.24 -2.27 19.82
CA LEU A 74 -7.54 -1.77 20.28
C LEU A 74 -8.68 -2.78 20.05
N VAL A 75 -8.74 -3.43 18.89
CA VAL A 75 -9.78 -4.41 18.54
C VAL A 75 -9.15 -5.79 18.47
N ARG A 76 -9.41 -6.63 19.46
CA ARG A 76 -9.06 -8.08 19.41
C ARG A 76 -9.98 -8.87 18.44
N GLN A 77 -10.18 -8.41 17.20
CA GLN A 77 -10.91 -9.17 16.17
C GLN A 77 -10.14 -9.18 14.85
N MET A 78 -9.10 -10.03 14.83
CA MET A 78 -8.24 -10.35 13.68
C MET A 78 -8.98 -11.08 12.55
N SER A 79 -10.26 -11.41 12.72
CA SER A 79 -11.02 -12.30 11.84
C SER A 79 -11.31 -11.67 10.48
N GLU A 80 -11.68 -10.39 10.42
CA GLU A 80 -12.06 -9.76 9.14
C GLU A 80 -10.84 -9.43 8.27
N LEU A 81 -9.75 -8.98 8.89
CA LEU A 81 -8.48 -8.74 8.20
C LEU A 81 -7.86 -10.04 7.68
N LEU A 82 -7.95 -11.15 8.42
CA LEU A 82 -7.51 -12.46 7.96
C LEU A 82 -8.29 -12.93 6.73
N ILE A 83 -9.62 -12.72 6.71
CA ILE A 83 -10.46 -13.10 5.57
C ILE A 83 -10.10 -12.27 4.34
N LEU A 84 -9.93 -10.95 4.49
CA LEU A 84 -9.55 -10.07 3.38
C LEU A 84 -8.16 -10.41 2.82
N GLY A 85 -7.19 -10.67 3.70
CA GLY A 85 -5.84 -11.10 3.30
C GLY A 85 -5.86 -12.44 2.54
N ALA A 86 -6.64 -13.40 3.00
CA ALA A 86 -6.80 -14.70 2.33
C ALA A 86 -7.39 -14.56 0.91
N VAL A 87 -8.38 -13.68 0.72
CA VAL A 87 -8.99 -13.41 -0.60
C VAL A 87 -7.98 -12.78 -1.57
N ILE A 88 -7.15 -11.85 -1.11
CA ILE A 88 -6.13 -11.20 -1.94
C ILE A 88 -5.07 -12.19 -2.41
N ILE A 89 -4.58 -13.05 -1.52
CA ILE A 89 -3.59 -14.10 -1.86
C ILE A 89 -4.18 -15.07 -2.89
N LEU A 90 -5.41 -15.54 -2.67
CA LEU A 90 -6.09 -16.44 -3.61
C LEU A 90 -6.19 -15.81 -5.01
N ARG A 91 -6.52 -14.51 -5.09
CA ARG A 91 -6.61 -13.78 -6.35
C ARG A 91 -5.25 -13.68 -7.06
N ALA A 92 -4.16 -13.47 -6.33
CA ALA A 92 -2.82 -13.43 -6.90
C ALA A 92 -2.39 -14.80 -7.44
N LEU A 93 -2.64 -15.88 -6.69
CA LEU A 93 -2.31 -17.24 -7.10
C LEU A 93 -3.06 -17.66 -8.38
N LEU A 94 -4.37 -17.41 -8.46
CA LEU A 94 -5.17 -17.69 -9.66
C LEU A 94 -4.68 -16.89 -10.88
N SER A 95 -4.36 -15.62 -10.70
CA SER A 95 -3.84 -14.76 -11.78
C SER A 95 -2.48 -15.25 -12.29
N LEU A 96 -1.60 -15.70 -11.38
CA LEU A 96 -0.31 -16.29 -11.75
C LEU A 96 -0.45 -17.63 -12.45
N LEU A 97 -1.38 -18.48 -12.01
CA LEU A 97 -1.63 -19.79 -12.63
C LEU A 97 -2.07 -19.63 -14.09
N ILE A 98 -3.01 -18.71 -14.35
CA ILE A 98 -3.45 -18.38 -15.71
C ILE A 98 -2.28 -17.86 -16.56
N HIS A 99 -1.45 -16.97 -16.00
CA HIS A 99 -0.27 -16.47 -16.72
C HIS A 99 0.74 -17.57 -17.06
N PHE A 100 0.93 -18.55 -16.17
CA PHE A 100 1.78 -19.72 -16.44
C PHE A 100 1.20 -20.64 -17.51
N GLU A 101 -0.11 -20.88 -17.48
CA GLU A 101 -0.81 -21.69 -18.48
C GLU A 101 -0.70 -21.06 -19.88
N ILE A 102 -0.93 -19.75 -19.99
CA ILE A 102 -0.77 -19.01 -21.26
C ILE A 102 0.69 -19.04 -21.75
N LYS A 103 1.68 -18.95 -20.85
CA LYS A 103 3.10 -19.01 -21.22
C LYS A 103 3.55 -20.42 -21.62
N ALA A 104 2.98 -21.45 -21.01
CA ALA A 104 3.22 -22.84 -21.36
C ALA A 104 2.61 -23.18 -22.74
N GLU A 105 1.45 -22.63 -23.06
CA GLU A 105 0.80 -22.86 -24.36
C GLU A 105 1.55 -22.19 -25.51
N LYS A 106 2.18 -21.03 -25.28
CA LYS A 106 3.10 -20.39 -26.23
C LYS A 106 4.43 -21.10 -26.43
N SER A 107 4.72 -22.13 -25.64
CA SER A 107 5.99 -22.87 -25.66
C SER A 107 5.83 -24.28 -26.24
N LYS A 108 4.74 -24.58 -26.96
CA LYS A 108 4.73 -25.67 -27.93
C LYS A 108 5.44 -25.16 -29.20
N PRO A 109 6.64 -25.66 -29.53
CA PRO A 109 7.21 -25.41 -30.83
C PRO A 109 6.26 -26.04 -31.86
N ASP A 110 5.99 -25.32 -32.93
CA ASP A 110 5.43 -25.90 -34.15
C ASP A 110 6.43 -26.98 -34.64
N GLU A 111 6.26 -28.21 -34.19
CA GLU A 111 6.77 -29.36 -34.92
C GLU A 111 5.81 -29.65 -36.08
N GLN A 112 6.32 -29.29 -37.27
CA GLN A 112 5.92 -29.63 -38.64
C GLN A 112 5.12 -28.59 -39.42
#